data_AF-A0A2D9E9G5-F1
#
_entry.id   AF-A0A2D9E9G5-F1
#
_cell.length_a   1.000
_cell.length_b   1.000
_cell.length_c   1.000
_cell.angle_alpha   90.00
_cell.angle_beta   90.00
_cell.angle_gamma   90.00
#
_symmetry.space_group_name_H-M   'P 1'
#
loop_
_entity.id
_entity.type
_entity.pdbx_description
1 polymer ?
#
loop_
_entity_poly.entity_id
_entity_poly.type
_entity_poly.pdbx_seq_one_letter_code
_entity_poly.pdbx_strand_id
1 'polypeptide(L)'
;MEPTTEQYDAALGKCEALFRKKTSDYGTAWRILRPSSLTDQIFIKASRIRTLQKVSESKVDEGIVPEFIGIVNYSLMALIQCDLPESHPLEIPVEEANQRFREVAETTRNLMLRKNHDYGEAWRDMRVSSLTDLILMKLLRVKQIEDNNGKTVVSEGVDANYMDIANYALFALILITEEE
;
A
#
# COMPACT_ATOMS: atom_id res chain seq x y z
N MET A 1 -23.28 -1.03 -11.74
CA MET A 1 -22.27 -0.69 -10.74
C MET A 1 -21.84 -2.00 -10.13
N GLU A 2 -20.58 -2.39 -10.33
CA GLU A 2 -20.06 -3.62 -9.72
C GLU A 2 -20.01 -3.44 -8.20
N PRO A 3 -20.19 -4.50 -7.40
CA PRO A 3 -19.98 -4.46 -5.96
C PRO A 3 -18.57 -3.97 -5.63
N THR A 4 -18.42 -3.14 -4.59
CA THR A 4 -17.12 -2.65 -4.09
C THR A 4 -16.12 -3.77 -3.86
N THR A 5 -16.59 -4.92 -3.39
CA THR A 5 -15.75 -6.11 -3.18
C THR A 5 -15.13 -6.59 -4.49
N GLU A 6 -15.87 -6.61 -5.59
CA GLU A 6 -15.38 -7.06 -6.89
C GLU A 6 -14.36 -6.07 -7.47
N GLN A 7 -14.64 -4.77 -7.38
CA GLN A 7 -13.71 -3.72 -7.83
C GLN A 7 -12.42 -3.70 -7.00
N TYR A 8 -12.54 -3.88 -5.69
CA TYR A 8 -11.39 -4.00 -4.79
C TYR A 8 -10.55 -5.23 -5.13
N ASP A 9 -11.19 -6.39 -5.35
CA ASP A 9 -10.51 -7.63 -5.71
C ASP A 9 -9.82 -7.50 -7.08
N ALA A 10 -10.44 -6.81 -8.03
CA ALA A 10 -9.82 -6.50 -9.33
C ALA A 10 -8.59 -5.58 -9.19
N ALA A 11 -8.68 -4.51 -8.39
CA ALA A 11 -7.56 -3.60 -8.15
C ALA A 11 -6.41 -4.29 -7.41
N LEU A 12 -6.73 -5.09 -6.38
CA LEU A 12 -5.76 -5.88 -5.63
C LEU A 12 -5.11 -6.95 -6.52
N GLY A 13 -5.88 -7.59 -7.40
CA GLY A 13 -5.37 -8.57 -8.36
C GLY A 13 -4.31 -7.99 -9.32
N LYS A 14 -4.47 -6.74 -9.76
CA LYS A 14 -3.43 -6.03 -10.55
C LYS A 14 -2.13 -5.87 -9.73
N CYS A 15 -2.25 -5.54 -8.45
CA CYS A 15 -1.12 -5.36 -7.55
C CYS A 15 -0.39 -6.69 -7.27
N GLU A 16 -1.16 -7.73 -6.95
CA GLU A 16 -0.65 -9.08 -6.69
C GLU A 16 0.05 -9.67 -7.93
N ALA A 17 -0.53 -9.50 -9.12
CA ALA A 17 0.08 -9.96 -10.37
C ALA A 17 1.47 -9.33 -10.59
N LEU A 18 1.61 -8.03 -10.32
CA LEU A 18 2.91 -7.36 -10.40
C LEU A 18 3.89 -7.86 -9.34
N PHE A 19 3.43 -8.05 -8.10
CA PHE A 19 4.28 -8.61 -7.02
C PHE A 19 4.79 -9.99 -7.41
N ARG A 20 3.90 -10.91 -7.82
CA ARG A 20 4.25 -12.28 -8.24
C ARG A 20 5.27 -12.28 -9.37
N LYS A 21 5.06 -11.44 -10.39
CA LYS A 21 6.00 -11.32 -11.51
C LYS A 21 7.38 -10.85 -11.05
N LYS A 22 7.44 -9.79 -10.24
CA LYS A 22 8.72 -9.28 -9.71
C LYS A 22 9.42 -10.29 -8.80
N THR A 23 8.67 -11.00 -7.95
CA THR A 23 9.22 -12.04 -7.08
C THR A 23 9.73 -13.23 -7.89
N SER A 24 9.09 -13.56 -9.01
CA SER A 24 9.59 -14.58 -9.94
C SER A 24 10.87 -14.14 -10.66
N ASP A 25 10.97 -12.87 -11.06
CA ASP A 25 12.10 -12.34 -11.83
C ASP A 25 13.34 -12.12 -10.93
N TYR A 26 13.15 -11.69 -9.68
CA TYR A 26 14.22 -11.20 -8.80
C TYR A 26 14.32 -11.91 -7.45
N GLY A 27 13.52 -12.96 -7.23
CA GLY A 27 13.40 -13.61 -5.93
C GLY A 27 12.91 -12.63 -4.85
N THR A 28 13.40 -12.81 -3.63
CA THR A 28 13.04 -11.97 -2.48
C THR A 28 14.09 -10.93 -2.10
N ALA A 29 14.77 -10.34 -3.10
CA ALA A 29 15.77 -9.29 -2.88
C ALA A 29 15.24 -8.12 -2.02
N TRP A 30 13.94 -7.86 -2.06
CA TRP A 30 13.28 -6.85 -1.23
C TRP A 30 13.37 -7.11 0.29
N ARG A 31 13.64 -8.35 0.73
CA ARG A 31 13.82 -8.71 2.14
C ARG A 31 15.00 -8.01 2.80
N ILE A 32 15.96 -7.49 2.02
CA ILE A 32 17.07 -6.68 2.55
C ILE A 32 16.60 -5.33 3.10
N LEU A 33 15.42 -4.85 2.64
CA LEU A 33 14.89 -3.56 3.04
C LEU A 33 14.33 -3.64 4.46
N ARG A 34 14.82 -2.75 5.33
CA ARG A 34 14.21 -2.52 6.65
C ARG A 34 12.79 -1.96 6.49
N PRO A 35 11.89 -2.12 7.48
CA PRO A 35 10.58 -1.49 7.47
C PRO A 35 10.62 0.00 7.11
N SER A 36 11.50 0.78 7.75
CA SER A 36 11.67 2.21 7.44
C SER A 36 12.09 2.51 6.00
N SER A 37 12.86 1.60 5.38
CA SER A 37 13.23 1.73 3.97
C SER A 37 12.02 1.48 3.05
N LEU A 38 11.11 0.59 3.43
CA LEU A 38 9.83 0.40 2.75
C LEU A 38 8.92 1.62 2.95
N THR A 39 8.88 2.22 4.15
CA THR A 39 8.19 3.50 4.40
C THR A 39 8.64 4.58 3.42
N ASP A 40 9.96 4.70 3.23
CA ASP A 40 10.52 5.68 2.30
C ASP A 40 10.19 5.37 0.83
N GLN A 41 10.17 4.09 0.44
CA GLN A 41 9.69 3.72 -0.89
C GLN A 41 8.26 4.18 -1.12
N ILE A 42 7.36 3.95 -0.15
CA ILE A 42 5.96 4.39 -0.25
C ILE A 42 5.88 5.93 -0.31
N PHE A 43 6.66 6.62 0.52
CA PHE A 43 6.72 8.08 0.55
C PHE A 43 7.17 8.70 -0.77
N ILE A 44 8.17 8.12 -1.44
CA ILE A 44 8.64 8.56 -2.76
C ILE A 44 7.49 8.49 -3.77
N LYS A 45 6.75 7.38 -3.80
CA LYS A 45 5.61 7.18 -4.71
C LYS A 45 4.48 8.16 -4.45
N ALA A 46 4.04 8.28 -3.19
CA ALA A 46 2.99 9.21 -2.80
C ALA A 46 3.39 10.67 -3.08
N SER A 47 4.65 11.03 -2.85
CA SER A 47 5.18 12.37 -3.18
C SER A 47 5.19 12.62 -4.68
N ARG A 48 5.54 11.61 -5.50
CA ARG A 48 5.47 11.71 -6.96
C ARG A 48 4.04 11.96 -7.44
N ILE A 49 3.06 11.20 -6.93
CA ILE A 49 1.63 11.41 -7.23
C ILE A 49 1.22 12.85 -6.90
N ARG A 50 1.54 13.33 -5.69
CA ARG A 50 1.19 14.70 -5.28
C ARG A 50 1.86 15.77 -6.15
N THR A 51 3.08 15.53 -6.63
CA THR A 51 3.75 16.43 -7.57
C THR A 51 3.01 16.44 -8.91
N LEU A 52 2.69 15.27 -9.47
CA LEU A 52 1.96 15.13 -10.74
C LEU A 52 0.57 15.77 -10.68
N GLN A 53 -0.13 15.71 -9.55
CA GLN A 53 -1.42 16.37 -9.34
C GLN A 53 -1.34 17.90 -9.30
N LYS A 54 -0.14 18.49 -9.12
CA LYS A 54 0.06 19.94 -9.02
C LYS A 54 0.66 20.56 -10.28
N VAL A 55 1.38 19.79 -11.09
CA VAL A 55 2.00 20.29 -12.31
C VAL A 55 1.04 20.16 -13.49
N SER A 56 1.04 21.14 -14.38
CA SER A 56 0.27 21.11 -15.62
C SER A 56 0.92 20.25 -16.71
N GLU A 57 2.23 19.97 -16.61
CA GLU A 57 3.01 19.23 -17.60
C GLU A 57 3.92 18.21 -16.90
N SER A 58 3.84 16.93 -17.32
CA SER A 58 4.78 15.87 -16.90
C SER A 58 5.81 15.63 -18.00
N LYS A 59 7.08 15.46 -17.61
CA LYS A 59 8.18 15.08 -18.54
C LYS A 59 8.27 13.57 -18.77
N VAL A 60 7.54 12.77 -18.00
CA VAL A 60 7.54 11.30 -18.05
C VAL A 60 6.09 10.81 -18.10
N ASP A 61 5.77 10.00 -19.10
CA ASP A 61 4.40 9.59 -19.45
C ASP A 61 3.92 8.32 -18.73
N GLU A 62 4.33 8.11 -17.47
CA GLU A 62 3.97 6.90 -16.73
C GLU A 62 2.66 7.04 -15.92
N GLY A 63 2.12 8.26 -15.80
CA GLY A 63 0.91 8.54 -15.01
C GLY A 63 1.04 8.23 -13.52
N ILE A 64 -0.08 8.22 -12.80
CA ILE A 64 -0.15 7.99 -11.34
C ILE A 64 -0.53 6.55 -10.97
N VAL A 65 -1.14 5.79 -11.88
CA VAL A 65 -1.60 4.40 -11.64
C VAL A 65 -0.46 3.47 -11.20
N PRO A 66 0.71 3.44 -11.86
CA PRO A 66 1.83 2.61 -11.42
C PRO A 66 2.36 2.97 -10.03
N GLU A 67 2.18 4.22 -9.60
CA GLU A 67 2.57 4.67 -8.27
C GLU A 67 1.64 4.15 -7.19
N PHE A 68 0.32 4.18 -7.41
CA PHE A 68 -0.63 3.58 -6.47
C PHE A 68 -0.44 2.07 -6.35
N ILE A 69 -0.20 1.35 -7.46
CA ILE A 69 0.14 -0.08 -7.41
C ILE A 69 1.40 -0.31 -6.56
N GLY A 70 2.41 0.52 -6.74
CA GLY A 70 3.64 0.46 -5.94
C GLY A 70 3.42 0.74 -4.46
N ILE A 71 2.54 1.69 -4.12
CA ILE A 71 2.15 1.99 -2.72
C ILE A 71 1.51 0.75 -2.09
N VAL A 72 0.56 0.10 -2.76
CA VAL A 72 -0.06 -1.14 -2.27
C VAL A 72 1.00 -2.21 -2.02
N ASN A 73 1.83 -2.50 -3.01
CA ASN A 73 2.81 -3.58 -2.90
C ASN A 73 3.84 -3.31 -1.79
N TYR A 74 4.39 -2.09 -1.69
CA TYR A 74 5.35 -1.79 -0.63
C TYR A 74 4.71 -1.75 0.77
N SER A 75 3.46 -1.32 0.91
CA SER A 75 2.74 -1.41 2.19
C SER A 75 2.55 -2.86 2.63
N LEU A 76 2.12 -3.74 1.72
CA LEU A 76 1.95 -5.16 2.02
C LEU A 76 3.31 -5.84 2.31
N MET A 77 4.36 -5.49 1.57
CA MET A 77 5.72 -5.96 1.86
C MET A 77 6.24 -5.48 3.23
N ALA A 78 5.87 -4.27 3.66
CA ALA A 78 6.22 -3.74 4.98
C ALA A 78 5.52 -4.53 6.10
N LEU A 79 4.24 -4.89 5.92
CA LEU A 79 3.52 -5.76 6.84
C LEU A 79 4.19 -7.14 6.95
N ILE A 80 4.60 -7.74 5.82
CA ILE A 80 5.36 -9.00 5.84
C ILE A 80 6.68 -8.83 6.59
N GLN A 81 7.38 -7.71 6.41
CA GLN A 81 8.63 -7.45 7.14
C GLN A 81 8.43 -7.26 8.64
N CYS A 82 7.33 -6.62 9.07
CA CYS A 82 7.01 -6.47 10.48
C CYS A 82 6.68 -7.81 11.16
N ASP A 83 6.04 -8.74 10.44
CA ASP A 83 5.66 -10.05 10.96
C ASP A 83 6.84 -11.04 11.03
N LEU A 84 7.81 -10.89 10.12
CA LEU A 84 8.95 -11.79 10.05
C LEU A 84 10.04 -11.44 11.07
N PRO A 85 10.57 -12.42 11.84
CA PRO A 85 11.67 -12.14 12.77
C PRO A 85 12.94 -11.77 12.01
N GLU A 86 13.81 -10.97 12.64
CA GLU A 86 15.09 -10.54 12.04
C GLU A 86 15.98 -11.71 11.62
N SER A 87 15.86 -12.86 12.30
CA SER A 87 16.60 -14.08 11.98
C SER A 87 16.07 -14.84 10.75
N HIS A 88 14.91 -14.46 10.21
CA HIS A 88 14.32 -15.14 9.06
C HIS A 88 15.17 -14.89 7.81
N PRO A 89 15.51 -15.94 7.03
CA PRO A 89 16.30 -15.79 5.80
C PRO A 89 15.84 -14.66 4.89
N LEU A 90 16.81 -13.98 4.28
CA LEU A 90 16.56 -12.95 3.26
C LEU A 90 16.08 -13.58 1.94
N GLU A 91 16.56 -14.78 1.65
CA GLU A 91 16.11 -15.59 0.53
C GLU A 91 15.05 -16.58 1.03
N ILE A 92 13.80 -16.38 0.60
CA ILE A 92 12.69 -17.29 0.88
C ILE A 92 12.12 -17.81 -0.45
N PRO A 93 11.54 -19.02 -0.47
CA PRO A 93 10.90 -19.55 -1.67
C PRO A 93 9.84 -18.61 -2.24
N VAL A 94 9.73 -18.56 -3.57
CA VAL A 94 8.75 -17.72 -4.28
C VAL A 94 7.32 -18.05 -3.82
N GLU A 95 7.03 -19.32 -3.59
CA GLU A 95 5.75 -19.81 -3.08
C GLU A 95 5.45 -19.26 -1.69
N GLU A 96 6.45 -19.22 -0.79
CA GLU A 96 6.33 -18.67 0.55
C GLU A 96 6.07 -17.15 0.49
N ALA A 97 6.85 -16.42 -0.30
CA ALA A 97 6.66 -14.98 -0.49
C ALA A 97 5.26 -14.65 -1.00
N ASN A 98 4.76 -15.41 -1.98
CA ASN A 98 3.43 -15.26 -2.53
C ASN A 98 2.33 -15.63 -1.52
N GLN A 99 2.55 -16.65 -0.68
CA GLN A 99 1.60 -17.02 0.38
C GLN A 99 1.49 -15.92 1.43
N ARG A 100 2.62 -15.41 1.93
CA ARG A 100 2.64 -14.31 2.90
C ARG A 100 1.98 -13.05 2.35
N PHE A 101 2.23 -12.72 1.08
CA PHE A 101 1.57 -11.59 0.41
C PHE A 101 0.04 -11.75 0.42
N ARG A 102 -0.48 -12.94 0.12
CA ARG A 102 -1.93 -13.20 0.17
C ARG A 102 -2.50 -13.05 1.58
N GLU A 103 -1.79 -13.54 2.59
CA GLU A 103 -2.24 -13.45 4.00
C GLU A 103 -2.35 -12.00 4.49
N VAL A 104 -1.34 -11.17 4.21
CA VAL A 104 -1.39 -9.74 4.57
C VAL A 104 -2.41 -8.98 3.73
N ALA A 105 -2.59 -9.34 2.46
CA ALA A 105 -3.60 -8.75 1.60
C ALA A 105 -5.02 -9.05 2.09
N GLU A 106 -5.29 -10.30 2.49
CA GLU A 106 -6.57 -10.72 3.04
C GLU A 106 -6.85 -10.03 4.38
N THR A 107 -5.84 -9.88 5.24
CA THR A 107 -5.97 -9.14 6.50
C THR A 107 -6.32 -7.67 6.25
N THR A 108 -5.66 -7.06 5.26
CA THR A 108 -5.89 -5.66 4.85
C THR A 108 -7.30 -5.48 4.27
N ARG A 109 -7.75 -6.43 3.44
CA ARG A 109 -9.10 -6.48 2.88
C ARG A 109 -10.16 -6.60 3.97
N ASN A 110 -9.95 -7.46 4.95
CA ASN A 110 -10.87 -7.62 6.09
C ASN A 110 -10.93 -6.36 6.97
N LEU A 111 -9.84 -5.60 7.10
CA LEU A 111 -9.89 -4.28 7.72
C LEU A 111 -10.75 -3.30 6.91
N MET A 112 -10.59 -3.28 5.58
CA MET A 112 -11.40 -2.44 4.69
C MET A 112 -12.89 -2.77 4.82
N LEU A 113 -13.27 -4.05 4.79
CA LEU A 113 -14.68 -4.46 4.91
C LEU A 113 -15.31 -3.99 6.24
N ARG A 114 -14.59 -4.13 7.35
CA ARG A 114 -15.05 -3.64 8.66
C ARG A 114 -15.23 -2.12 8.64
N LYS A 115 -14.26 -1.37 8.11
CA LYS A 115 -14.35 0.09 8.03
C LYS A 115 -15.48 0.54 7.10
N ASN A 116 -15.66 -0.10 5.95
CA ASN A 116 -16.78 0.23 5.04
C ASN A 116 -18.14 -0.07 5.67
N HIS A 117 -18.25 -1.08 6.54
CA HIS A 117 -19.47 -1.31 7.31
C HIS A 117 -19.75 -0.13 8.27
N ASP A 118 -18.72 0.37 8.96
CA ASP A 118 -18.87 1.41 9.99
C ASP A 118 -19.03 2.83 9.42
N TYR A 119 -18.33 3.15 8.32
CA TYR A 119 -18.31 4.47 7.70
C TYR A 119 -19.14 4.57 6.41
N GLY A 120 -19.72 3.45 5.96
CA GLY A 120 -20.25 3.33 4.60
C GLY A 120 -19.13 3.40 3.55
N GLU A 121 -19.53 3.63 2.30
CA GLU A 121 -18.60 3.78 1.18
C GLU A 121 -18.21 5.25 0.95
N ALA A 122 -18.07 6.04 2.02
CA ALA A 122 -17.81 7.48 1.95
C ALA A 122 -16.54 7.84 1.14
N TRP A 123 -15.62 6.90 0.99
CA TRP A 123 -14.43 7.05 0.14
C TRP A 123 -14.76 7.19 -1.35
N ARG A 124 -15.94 6.73 -1.80
CA ARG A 124 -16.39 6.88 -3.21
C ARG A 124 -16.64 8.34 -3.60
N ASP A 125 -17.03 9.17 -2.64
CA ASP A 125 -17.25 10.60 -2.84
C ASP A 125 -15.96 11.43 -2.67
N MET A 126 -14.83 10.77 -2.39
CA MET A 126 -13.55 11.45 -2.21
C MET A 126 -12.83 11.69 -3.52
N ARG A 127 -11.98 12.72 -3.56
CA ARG A 127 -11.06 12.96 -4.67
C ARG A 127 -9.84 12.06 -4.54
N VAL A 128 -9.29 11.60 -5.67
CA VAL A 128 -8.00 10.87 -5.71
C VAL A 128 -6.87 11.66 -5.04
N SER A 129 -6.87 13.00 -5.16
CA SER A 129 -5.90 13.87 -4.46
C SER A 129 -6.07 13.84 -2.95
N SER A 130 -7.30 13.79 -2.43
CA SER A 130 -7.57 13.65 -1.00
C SER A 130 -7.08 12.30 -0.45
N LEU A 131 -7.25 11.21 -1.20
CA LEU A 131 -6.69 9.90 -0.84
C LEU A 131 -5.16 9.94 -0.81
N THR A 132 -4.53 10.66 -1.75
CA THR A 132 -3.07 10.88 -1.78
C THR A 132 -2.59 11.61 -0.52
N ASP A 133 -3.32 12.65 -0.09
CA ASP A 133 -2.98 13.41 1.12
C ASP A 133 -3.16 12.58 2.40
N LEU A 134 -4.20 11.72 2.47
CA LEU A 134 -4.39 10.78 3.58
C LEU A 134 -3.24 9.76 3.68
N ILE A 135 -2.77 9.24 2.53
CA ILE A 135 -1.60 8.37 2.47
C ILE A 135 -0.37 9.10 3.03
N LEU A 136 -0.11 10.32 2.58
CA LEU A 136 1.04 11.11 3.05
C LEU A 136 0.96 11.41 4.55
N MET A 137 -0.22 11.75 5.07
CA MET A 137 -0.44 11.95 6.50
C MET A 137 -0.11 10.69 7.30
N LYS A 138 -0.61 9.53 6.86
CA LYS A 138 -0.34 8.23 7.53
C LYS A 138 1.15 7.87 7.47
N LEU A 139 1.82 8.11 6.35
CA LEU A 139 3.27 7.93 6.23
C LEU A 139 4.06 8.79 7.23
N LEU A 140 3.71 10.06 7.38
CA LEU A 140 4.35 10.94 8.36
C LEU A 140 4.16 10.42 9.80
N ARG A 141 3.01 9.82 10.10
CA ARG A 141 2.79 9.14 11.39
C ARG A 141 3.68 7.91 11.54
N VAL A 142 3.75 7.04 10.54
CA VAL A 142 4.63 5.85 10.56
C VAL A 142 6.08 6.25 10.82
N LYS A 143 6.60 7.24 10.08
CA LYS A 143 7.97 7.73 10.26
C LYS A 143 8.20 8.23 11.69
N GLN A 144 7.26 8.98 12.25
CA GLN A 144 7.36 9.44 13.64
C GLN A 144 7.37 8.28 14.66
N ILE A 145 6.62 7.20 14.39
CA ILE A 145 6.61 6.01 15.26
C ILE A 145 7.95 5.27 15.15
N GLU A 146 8.46 5.10 13.92
CA GLU A 146 9.76 4.47 13.64
C GLU A 146 10.92 5.24 14.29
N ASP A 147 10.95 6.58 14.13
CA ASP A 147 11.97 7.47 14.72
C ASP A 147 11.94 7.46 16.26
N ASN A 148 10.76 7.20 16.84
CA ASN A 148 10.59 7.06 18.29
C ASN A 148 10.88 5.63 18.80
N ASN A 149 11.44 4.74 17.98
CA ASN A 149 11.64 3.32 18.29
C ASN A 149 10.36 2.63 18.77
N GLY A 150 9.21 2.94 18.15
CA GLY A 150 7.91 2.38 18.51
C GLY A 150 7.30 2.94 19.80
N LYS A 151 7.96 3.87 20.50
CA LYS A 151 7.42 4.49 21.71
C LYS A 151 6.35 5.51 21.33
N THR A 152 5.09 5.19 21.65
CA THR A 152 3.97 6.10 21.44
C THR A 152 3.09 6.14 22.69
N VAL A 153 2.50 7.30 22.97
CA VAL A 153 1.61 7.49 24.15
C VAL A 153 0.19 7.03 23.84
N VAL A 154 -0.24 7.12 22.58
CA VAL A 154 -1.65 6.93 22.14
C VAL A 154 -1.76 6.28 20.74
N SER A 155 -0.66 5.83 20.11
CA SER A 155 -0.74 5.46 18.68
C SER A 155 -1.23 4.04 18.44
N GLU A 156 -2.05 3.90 17.39
CA GLU A 156 -2.19 2.64 16.66
C GLU A 156 -0.82 2.17 16.16
N GLY A 157 -0.59 0.85 16.14
CA GLY A 157 0.66 0.26 15.65
C GLY A 157 0.97 0.64 14.19
N VAL A 158 2.22 0.49 13.80
CA VAL A 158 2.69 0.77 12.43
C VAL A 158 1.90 -0.04 11.39
N ASP A 159 1.53 -1.28 11.72
CA ASP A 159 0.78 -2.18 10.84
C ASP A 159 -0.59 -1.62 10.43
N ALA A 160 -1.34 -1.05 11.38
CA ALA A 160 -2.64 -0.42 11.09
C ALA A 160 -2.50 0.73 10.10
N ASN A 161 -1.40 1.48 10.18
CA ASN A 161 -1.13 2.57 9.26
C ASN A 161 -0.76 2.06 7.85
N TYR A 162 0.02 0.98 7.73
CA TYR A 162 0.31 0.38 6.43
C TYR A 162 -0.94 -0.19 5.75
N MET A 163 -1.81 -0.86 6.50
CA MET A 163 -3.09 -1.35 5.98
C MET A 163 -3.98 -0.20 5.49
N ASP A 164 -4.06 0.90 6.25
CA ASP A 164 -4.81 2.09 5.82
C ASP A 164 -4.22 2.71 4.54
N ILE A 165 -2.88 2.83 4.47
CA ILE A 165 -2.19 3.35 3.28
C ILE A 165 -2.49 2.48 2.05
N ALA A 166 -2.43 1.15 2.19
CA ALA A 166 -2.75 0.22 1.10
C ALA A 166 -4.21 0.36 0.65
N ASN A 167 -5.16 0.47 1.59
CA ASN A 167 -6.58 0.64 1.29
C ASN A 167 -6.88 1.97 0.58
N TYR A 168 -6.29 3.08 1.01
CA TYR A 168 -6.45 4.36 0.32
C TYR A 168 -5.90 4.33 -1.11
N ALA A 169 -4.79 3.60 -1.33
CA ALA A 169 -4.25 3.43 -2.68
C ALA A 169 -5.15 2.54 -3.56
N LEU A 170 -5.75 1.48 -3.00
CA LEU A 170 -6.73 0.66 -3.72
C LEU A 170 -8.00 1.44 -4.06
N PHE A 171 -8.51 2.27 -3.15
CA PHE A 171 -9.63 3.17 -3.42
C PHE A 171 -9.31 4.15 -4.55
N ALA A 172 -8.10 4.71 -4.57
CA ALA A 172 -7.67 5.58 -5.65
C ALA A 172 -7.62 4.84 -7.00
N LEU A 173 -7.14 3.61 -7.04
CA LEU A 173 -7.15 2.78 -8.25
C LEU A 173 -8.58 2.50 -8.75
N ILE A 174 -9.52 2.25 -7.84
CA ILE A 174 -10.93 2.05 -8.20
C ILE A 174 -11.51 3.33 -8.81
N LEU A 175 -11.38 4.48 -8.13
CA LEU A 175 -11.89 5.76 -8.62
C LEU A 175 -11.33 6.13 -10.00
N ILE A 176 -10.02 5.95 -10.21
CA ILE A 176 -9.40 6.20 -11.52
C ILE A 176 -10.02 5.29 -12.59
N THR A 177 -10.27 4.02 -12.27
CA THR A 177 -10.86 3.06 -13.22
C THR A 177 -12.33 3.39 -13.52
N GLU A 178 -13.06 4.00 -12.58
CA GLU A 178 -14.46 4.41 -12.78
C GLU A 178 -14.60 5.70 -13.61
N GLU A 179 -13.56 6.54 -13.66
CA GLU A 179 -13.52 7.77 -14.47
C GLU A 179 -13.07 7.52 -15.92
N GLU A 180 -12.55 6.34 -16.23
CA GLU A 180 -12.15 5.88 -17.59
C GLU A 180 -13.35 5.33 -18.40
#